data_AF-A0A354GKN6-F1
#
_entry.id   AF-A0A354GKN6-F1
#
_cell.length_a   1.000
_cell.length_b   1.000
_cell.length_c   1.000
_cell.angle_alpha   90.00
_cell.angle_beta   90.00
_cell.angle_gamma   90.00
#
_symmetry.space_group_name_H-M   'P 1'
#
loop_
_entity.id
_entity.type
_entity.pdbx_description
1 polymer ?
#
loop_
_entity_poly.entity_id
_entity_poly.type
_entity_poly.pdbx_seq_one_letter_code
_entity_poly.pdbx_strand_id
1 'polypeptide(L)'
;MKATKATIQARVEAVLRLRLDGVPFREVVRYGSEKGWAVSERQLQKYIRASDRLIARRFEKDRQKRIDRHVSMLRNLYRQAMKLADYRTALAVLDSEAKLLDLFPRADADALPRCAEMEKKLDHAIGTCGRCAEKV
;
A
#
# COMPACT_ATOMS: atom_id res chain seq x y z
N MET A 1 5.34 -34.13 23.48
CA MET A 1 3.93 -33.77 23.21
C MET A 1 3.89 -32.61 22.20
N LYS A 2 3.15 -32.72 21.10
CA LYS A 2 3.08 -31.65 20.09
C LYS A 2 2.17 -30.53 20.59
N ALA A 3 2.60 -29.27 20.44
CA ALA A 3 1.78 -28.12 20.82
C ALA A 3 0.52 -28.04 19.94
N THR A 4 -0.62 -27.73 20.57
CA THR A 4 -1.91 -27.57 19.89
C THR A 4 -1.88 -26.32 19.00
N LYS A 5 -2.69 -26.30 17.93
CA LYS A 5 -2.77 -25.17 16.98
C LYS A 5 -3.06 -23.83 17.68
N ALA A 6 -3.94 -23.85 18.69
CA ALA A 6 -4.25 -22.68 19.52
C ALA A 6 -3.02 -22.17 20.30
N THR A 7 -2.24 -23.08 20.91
CA THR A 7 -1.00 -22.72 21.63
C THR A 7 0.04 -22.10 20.70
N ILE A 8 0.18 -22.64 19.48
CA ILE A 8 1.10 -22.07 18.48
C ILE A 8 0.64 -20.66 18.09
N GLN A 9 -0.66 -20.45 17.89
CA GLN A 9 -1.19 -19.15 17.54
C GLN A 9 -0.97 -18.12 18.65
N ALA A 10 -1.18 -18.48 19.91
CA ALA A 10 -0.89 -17.61 21.05
C ALA A 10 0.60 -17.22 21.12
N ARG A 11 1.52 -18.15 20.80
CA ARG A 11 2.97 -17.87 20.73
C ARG A 11 3.30 -16.92 19.57
N VAL A 12 2.70 -17.10 18.41
CA VAL A 12 2.87 -16.19 17.26
C VAL A 12 2.33 -14.80 17.60
N GLU A 13 1.21 -14.69 18.31
CA GLU A 13 0.67 -13.40 18.75
C GLU A 13 1.55 -12.72 19.81
N ALA A 14 2.18 -13.48 20.70
CA ALA A 14 3.17 -12.93 21.63
C ALA A 14 4.41 -12.41 20.91
N VAL A 15 4.93 -13.16 19.93
CA VAL A 15 6.06 -12.72 19.09
C VAL A 15 5.67 -11.51 18.25
N LEU A 16 4.44 -11.44 17.74
CA LEU A 16 3.92 -10.30 17.01
C LEU A 16 3.99 -9.01 17.85
N ARG A 17 3.63 -9.05 19.13
CA ARG A 17 3.75 -7.88 20.03
C ARG A 17 5.20 -7.40 20.12
N LEU A 18 6.13 -8.31 20.41
CA LEU A 18 7.56 -8.00 20.47
C LEU A 18 8.09 -7.41 19.14
N ARG A 19 7.57 -7.88 18.00
CA ARG A 19 7.95 -7.35 16.67
C ARG A 19 7.44 -5.93 16.45
N LEU A 20 6.24 -5.60 16.92
CA LEU A 20 5.70 -4.23 16.84
C LEU A 20 6.48 -3.26 17.73
N ASP A 21 6.99 -3.74 18.86
CA ASP A 21 7.84 -2.97 19.78
C ASP A 21 9.29 -2.79 19.27
N GLY A 22 9.64 -3.40 18.13
CA GLY A 22 10.98 -3.28 17.53
C GLY A 22 12.05 -4.13 18.22
N VAL A 23 11.66 -5.11 19.04
CA VAL A 23 12.58 -5.93 19.83
C VAL A 23 13.48 -6.80 18.92
N PRO A 24 14.81 -6.83 19.13
CA PRO A 24 15.71 -7.62 18.30
C PRO A 24 15.56 -9.13 18.55
N PHE A 25 15.95 -9.93 17.56
CA PHE A 25 15.77 -11.40 17.58
C PHE A 25 16.30 -12.08 18.85
N ARG A 26 17.47 -11.66 19.34
CA ARG A 26 18.10 -12.23 20.54
C ARG A 26 17.20 -12.14 21.77
N GLU A 27 16.45 -11.06 21.90
CA GLU A 27 15.51 -10.88 23.01
C GLU A 27 14.24 -11.70 22.83
N VAL A 28 13.81 -11.97 21.59
CA VAL A 28 12.71 -12.90 21.32
C VAL A 28 13.09 -14.33 21.73
N VAL A 29 14.35 -14.73 21.51
CA VAL A 29 14.88 -16.02 21.99
C VAL A 29 14.86 -16.08 23.51
N ARG A 30 15.38 -15.03 24.18
CA ARG A 30 15.35 -14.94 25.64
C ARG A 30 13.92 -15.03 26.19
N TYR A 31 12.98 -14.28 25.61
CA TYR A 31 11.57 -14.31 25.99
C TYR A 31 10.94 -15.71 25.83
N GLY A 32 11.24 -16.41 24.74
CA GLY A 32 10.75 -17.78 24.52
C GLY A 32 11.28 -18.77 25.55
N SER A 33 12.52 -18.60 25.99
CA SER A 33 13.15 -19.38 27.06
C SER A 33 12.53 -19.08 28.43
N GLU A 34 12.35 -17.80 28.78
CA GLU A 34 11.71 -17.36 30.02
C GLU A 34 10.27 -17.85 30.14
N LYS A 35 9.54 -17.92 29.02
CA LYS A 35 8.19 -18.48 28.97
C LYS A 35 8.14 -20.02 28.92
N GLY A 36 9.29 -20.68 28.96
CA GLY A 36 9.36 -22.15 29.00
C GLY A 36 8.83 -22.83 27.73
N TRP A 37 8.90 -22.17 26.57
CA TRP A 37 8.30 -22.72 25.35
C TRP A 37 9.01 -23.95 24.79
N ALA A 38 10.26 -24.20 25.23
CA ALA A 38 11.12 -25.32 24.83
C ALA A 38 11.14 -25.53 23.30
N VAL A 39 11.37 -24.45 22.56
CA VAL A 39 11.35 -24.40 21.10
C VAL A 39 12.74 -24.07 20.56
N SER A 40 13.12 -24.71 19.46
CA SER A 40 14.37 -24.41 18.79
C SER A 40 14.37 -23.02 18.14
N GLU A 41 15.55 -22.46 17.93
CA GLU A 41 15.72 -21.16 17.27
C GLU A 41 15.06 -21.14 15.87
N ARG A 42 15.19 -22.23 15.12
CA ARG A 42 14.52 -22.40 13.81
C ARG A 42 13.00 -22.31 13.92
N GLN A 43 12.42 -22.76 15.03
CA GLN A 43 10.98 -22.67 15.27
C GLN A 43 10.56 -21.24 15.64
N LEU A 44 11.38 -20.51 16.41
CA LEU A 44 11.18 -19.08 16.66
C LEU A 44 11.21 -18.27 15.36
N GLN A 45 12.17 -18.54 14.47
CA GLN A 45 12.22 -17.88 13.16
C GLN A 45 10.94 -18.13 12.35
N LYS A 46 10.34 -19.33 12.44
CA LYS A 46 9.03 -19.61 11.83
C LYS A 46 7.92 -18.76 12.45
N TYR A 47 7.92 -18.55 13.77
CA TYR A 47 6.95 -17.69 14.46
C TYR A 47 7.10 -16.23 14.06
N ILE A 48 8.32 -15.75 13.87
CA ILE A 48 8.59 -14.40 13.37
C ILE A 48 8.06 -14.23 11.96
N ARG A 49 8.41 -15.14 11.02
CA ARG A 49 7.88 -15.09 9.66
C ARG A 49 6.34 -15.16 9.64
N ALA A 50 5.73 -15.93 10.54
CA ALA A 50 4.27 -15.97 10.69
C ALA A 50 3.71 -14.64 11.20
N SER A 51 4.39 -14.00 12.16
CA SER A 51 4.03 -12.68 12.68
C SER A 51 4.14 -11.60 11.61
N ASP A 52 5.23 -11.58 10.84
CA ASP A 52 5.43 -10.62 9.74
C ASP A 52 4.35 -10.78 8.66
N ARG A 53 3.92 -12.01 8.37
CA ARG A 53 2.77 -12.27 7.48
C ARG A 53 1.45 -11.77 8.06
N LEU A 54 1.24 -11.87 9.37
CA LEU A 54 0.04 -11.32 10.02
C LEU A 54 0.02 -9.80 9.94
N ILE A 55 1.18 -9.15 10.14
CA ILE A 55 1.36 -7.72 9.92
C ILE A 55 0.97 -7.39 8.48
N ALA A 56 1.64 -7.98 7.51
CA ALA A 56 1.40 -7.72 6.08
C ALA A 56 -0.08 -7.89 5.70
N ARG A 57 -0.76 -8.95 6.18
CA ARG A 57 -2.19 -9.17 5.92
C ARG A 57 -3.10 -8.10 6.54
N ARG A 58 -2.81 -7.67 7.76
CA ARG A 58 -3.56 -6.58 8.42
C ARG A 58 -3.39 -5.28 7.68
N PHE A 59 -2.16 -5.00 7.23
CA PHE A 59 -1.92 -3.86 6.38
C PHE A 59 -2.69 -4.03 5.06
N GLU A 60 -2.49 -5.08 4.29
CA GLU A 60 -3.12 -5.24 2.97
C GLU A 60 -4.65 -5.11 2.99
N LYS A 61 -5.31 -5.70 3.99
CA LYS A 61 -6.78 -5.61 4.15
C LYS A 61 -7.30 -4.17 4.19
N ASP A 62 -6.57 -3.27 4.83
CA ASP A 62 -6.96 -1.88 5.03
C ASP A 62 -6.20 -0.92 4.10
N ARG A 63 -5.59 -1.43 3.02
CA ARG A 63 -4.77 -0.62 2.10
C ARG A 63 -5.55 0.54 1.52
N GLN A 64 -6.73 0.30 0.95
CA GLN A 64 -7.56 1.34 0.34
C GLN A 64 -7.94 2.42 1.36
N LYS A 65 -8.43 2.02 2.53
CA LYS A 65 -8.81 2.95 3.61
C LYS A 65 -7.64 3.85 4.05
N ARG A 66 -6.41 3.34 4.06
CA ARG A 66 -5.22 4.15 4.38
C ARG A 66 -4.87 5.11 3.25
N ILE A 67 -5.00 4.68 1.98
CA ILE A 67 -4.84 5.57 0.82
C ILE A 67 -5.86 6.70 0.91
N ASP A 68 -7.15 6.41 1.10
CA ASP A 68 -8.22 7.41 1.19
C ASP A 68 -7.96 8.42 2.32
N ARG A 69 -7.46 7.92 3.46
CA ARG A 69 -7.09 8.75 4.60
C ARG A 69 -5.90 9.67 4.28
N HIS A 70 -4.86 9.15 3.62
CA HIS A 70 -3.70 9.94 3.22
C HIS A 70 -4.07 11.01 2.18
N VAL A 71 -4.89 10.67 1.19
CA VAL A 71 -5.43 11.63 0.22
C VAL A 71 -6.18 12.75 0.94
N SER A 72 -7.03 12.42 1.92
CA SER A 72 -7.76 13.42 2.72
C SER A 72 -6.82 14.33 3.52
N MET A 73 -5.75 13.78 4.09
CA MET A 73 -4.73 14.55 4.81
C MET A 73 -3.95 15.49 3.88
N LEU A 74 -3.53 15.01 2.71
CA LEU A 74 -2.83 15.80 1.70
C LEU A 74 -3.70 16.96 1.21
N ARG A 75 -4.98 16.73 0.93
CA ARG A 75 -5.91 17.80 0.53
C ARG A 75 -6.09 18.87 1.60
N ASN A 76 -6.09 18.49 2.87
CA ASN A 76 -6.12 19.46 3.96
C ASN A 76 -4.82 20.28 4.02
N LEU A 77 -3.66 19.62 3.88
CA LEU A 77 -2.37 20.30 3.86
C LEU A 77 -2.22 21.26 2.67
N TYR A 78 -2.69 20.85 1.48
CA TYR A 78 -2.77 21.70 0.31
C TYR A 78 -3.59 22.96 0.59
N ARG A 79 -4.77 22.80 1.20
CA ARG A 79 -5.61 23.94 1.60
C ARG A 79 -4.88 24.88 2.56
N GLN A 80 -4.11 24.36 3.50
CA GLN A 80 -3.31 25.17 4.44
C GLN A 80 -2.17 25.92 3.73
N ALA A 81 -1.44 25.25 2.84
CA ALA A 81 -0.37 25.86 2.04
C ALA A 81 -0.91 27.01 1.16
N MET A 82 -2.06 26.80 0.52
CA MET A 82 -2.72 27.82 -0.30
C MET A 82 -3.15 29.05 0.52
N LYS A 83 -3.60 28.88 1.78
CA LYS A 83 -3.91 30.01 2.67
C LYS A 83 -2.68 30.86 3.00
N LEU A 84 -1.50 30.24 3.06
CA LEU A 84 -0.23 30.90 3.35
C LEU A 84 0.48 31.41 2.08
N ALA A 85 -0.13 31.24 0.90
CA ALA A 85 0.46 31.51 -0.42
C ALA A 85 1.82 30.80 -0.65
N ASP A 86 2.07 29.68 0.04
CA ASP A 86 3.24 28.85 -0.19
C ASP A 86 2.98 27.87 -1.35
N TYR A 87 3.20 28.37 -2.56
CA TYR A 87 2.99 27.61 -3.78
C TYR A 87 3.99 26.46 -3.96
N ARG A 88 5.20 26.59 -3.39
CA ARG A 88 6.21 25.53 -3.49
C ARG A 88 5.76 24.30 -2.70
N THR A 89 5.27 24.51 -1.49
CA THR A 89 4.71 23.42 -0.68
C THR A 89 3.44 22.87 -1.31
N ALA A 90 2.56 23.73 -1.85
CA ALA A 90 1.35 23.29 -2.53
C ALA A 90 1.64 22.35 -3.72
N LEU A 91 2.63 22.66 -4.55
CA LEU A 91 3.05 21.80 -5.65
C LEU A 91 3.61 20.45 -5.16
N ALA A 92 4.41 20.45 -4.09
CA ALA A 92 4.96 19.22 -3.51
C ALA A 92 3.88 18.29 -2.96
N VAL A 93 2.81 18.86 -2.39
CA VAL A 93 1.65 18.09 -1.89
C VAL A 93 0.89 17.44 -3.05
N LEU A 94 0.67 18.18 -4.15
CA LEU A 94 0.01 17.64 -5.34
C LEU A 94 0.82 16.51 -5.99
N ASP A 95 2.14 16.68 -6.09
CA ASP A 95 3.04 15.63 -6.59
C ASP A 95 2.99 14.37 -5.71
N SER A 96 2.95 14.54 -4.39
CA SER A 96 2.81 13.43 -3.44
C SER A 96 1.47 12.71 -3.57
N GLU A 97 0.36 13.45 -3.78
CA GLU A 97 -0.97 12.87 -4.01
C GLU A 97 -1.00 12.08 -5.34
N ALA A 98 -0.42 12.63 -6.40
CA ALA A 98 -0.34 11.98 -7.70
C ALA A 98 0.51 10.70 -7.68
N LYS A 99 1.64 10.70 -6.94
CA LYS A 99 2.46 9.50 -6.70
C LYS A 99 1.72 8.43 -5.91
N LEU A 100 0.93 8.82 -4.91
CA LEU A 100 0.14 7.88 -4.11
C LEU A 100 -0.96 7.21 -4.93
N LEU A 101 -1.54 7.95 -5.87
CA LEU A 101 -2.59 7.49 -6.78
C LEU A 101 -2.06 6.85 -8.07
N ASP A 102 -0.72 6.78 -8.22
CA ASP A 102 -0.05 6.23 -9.41
C ASP A 102 -0.52 6.90 -10.72
N LEU A 103 -0.77 8.23 -10.67
CA LEU A 103 -1.26 9.00 -11.82
C LEU A 103 -0.16 9.30 -12.86
N PHE A 104 1.10 9.24 -12.44
CA PHE A 104 2.23 9.38 -13.36
C PHE A 104 2.59 8.02 -13.93
N PRO A 105 2.70 7.88 -15.27
CA PRO A 105 3.25 6.67 -15.84
C PRO A 105 4.68 6.50 -15.31
N ARG A 106 4.98 5.32 -14.77
CA ARG A 106 6.36 4.95 -14.45
C ARG A 106 7.18 5.05 -15.74
N ALA A 107 8.36 5.65 -15.68
CA ALA A 107 9.24 5.81 -16.84
C ALA A 107 9.59 4.47 -17.53
N ASP A 108 9.35 3.37 -16.83
CA ASP A 108 9.66 1.98 -17.14
C ASP A 108 8.40 1.12 -17.41
N ALA A 109 7.20 1.72 -17.44
CA ALA A 109 5.97 1.04 -17.84
C ALA A 109 5.39 1.69 -19.10
N ASP A 110 5.57 1.03 -20.24
CA ASP A 110 4.91 1.27 -21.54
C ASP A 110 3.49 1.87 -21.41
N ALA A 111 3.33 3.21 -21.43
CA ALA A 111 2.00 3.80 -21.32
C ALA A 111 1.87 5.27 -21.79
N LEU A 112 2.10 5.53 -23.07
CA LEU A 112 1.22 6.44 -23.83
C LEU A 112 0.66 5.78 -25.11
N PRO A 113 -0.07 4.63 -25.05
CA PRO A 113 -0.97 4.28 -26.14
C PRO A 113 -2.45 4.56 -25.81
N ARG A 114 -2.83 4.83 -24.55
CA ARG A 114 -4.26 5.01 -24.19
C ARG A 114 -4.87 6.34 -24.63
N CYS A 115 -4.10 7.42 -24.66
CA CYS A 115 -4.58 8.69 -25.22
C CYS A 115 -4.70 8.60 -26.75
N ALA A 116 -3.73 7.96 -27.43
CA ALA A 116 -3.75 7.80 -28.89
C ALA A 116 -4.89 6.89 -29.40
N GLU A 117 -5.26 5.85 -28.66
CA GLU A 117 -6.42 5.01 -29.01
C GLU A 117 -7.76 5.71 -28.80
N MET A 118 -7.86 6.62 -27.82
CA MET A 118 -9.06 7.43 -27.63
C MET A 118 -9.21 8.51 -28.71
N GLU A 119 -8.12 9.14 -29.14
CA GLU A 119 -8.10 10.11 -30.25
C GLU A 119 -8.55 9.46 -31.56
N LYS A 120 -8.04 8.26 -31.89
CA LYS A 120 -8.48 7.52 -33.10
C LYS A 120 -9.97 7.16 -33.10
N LYS A 121 -10.55 6.88 -31.92
CA LYS A 121 -12.00 6.61 -31.79
C LYS A 121 -12.81 7.89 -31.95
N LEU A 122 -12.29 9.03 -31.51
CA LEU A 122 -12.92 10.34 -31.70
C LEU A 122 -12.90 10.75 -33.18
N ASP A 123 -11.76 10.59 -33.87
CA ASP A 123 -11.63 10.88 -35.31
C ASP A 123 -12.52 9.98 -36.18
N HIS A 124 -12.68 8.71 -35.80
CA HIS A 124 -13.60 7.80 -36.49
C HIS A 124 -15.08 8.17 -36.27
N ALA A 125 -15.43 8.67 -35.08
CA ALA A 125 -16.78 9.17 -34.77
C ALA A 125 -17.09 10.50 -35.50
N ILE A 126 -16.09 11.36 -35.66
CA ILE A 126 -16.24 12.63 -36.41
C ILE A 126 -16.30 12.36 -37.93
N GLY A 127 -15.48 11.43 -38.45
CA GLY A 127 -15.44 11.05 -39.87
C GLY A 127 -16.61 10.20 -40.37
N THR A 128 -17.42 9.63 -39.46
CA THR A 128 -18.68 8.93 -39.81
C THR A 128 -19.87 9.87 -39.85
N CYS A 129 -19.83 11.02 -39.16
CA CYS A 129 -20.87 12.05 -39.21
C CYS A 129 -20.88 12.82 -40.55
N GLY A 130 -19.71 13.01 -41.19
CA GLY A 130 -19.59 13.72 -42.47
C GLY A 130 -20.15 13.00 -43.70
N ARG A 131 -20.44 11.69 -43.61
CA ARG A 131 -20.94 10.89 -44.75
C ARG A 131 -22.47 10.81 -44.85
N CYS A 132 -23.19 11.34 -43.87
CA CYS A 132 -24.65 11.39 -43.88
C CYS A 132 -25.21 12.65 -44.56
N ALA A 133 -24.39 13.65 -44.89
CA ALA A 133 -24.84 14.93 -45.45
C ALA A 133 -24.92 14.98 -47.00
N GLU A 134 -24.49 13.94 -47.72
CA GLU A 134 -24.32 13.96 -49.19
C GLU A 134 -25.31 13.04 -49.94
N LYS A 135 -26.37 12.58 -49.28
CA LYS A 135 -27.50 11.87 -49.92
C LYS A 135 -28.82 12.52 -49.52
N VAL A 136 -29.10 13.68 -50.11
CA VAL A 136 -30.45 14.23 -50.31
C VAL A 136 -30.54 14.69 -51.75
#